data_AF-A0A2E7SXH5-F1
#
_entry.id   AF-A0A2E7SXH5-F1
#
_cell.length_a   1.000
_cell.length_b   1.000
_cell.length_c   1.000
_cell.angle_alpha   90.00
_cell.angle_beta   90.00
_cell.angle_gamma   90.00
#
_symmetry.space_group_name_H-M   'P 1'
#
loop_
_entity.id
_entity.type
_entity.pdbx_description
1 polymer ?
#
loop_
_entity_poly.entity_id
_entity_poly.type
_entity_poly.pdbx_seq_one_letter_code
_entity_poly.pdbx_strand_id
1 'polypeptide(L)' 'MRFVALVLVTLLSGCIQSTAEEGRVFTVQTLDRIEDAGPMYSMKDNLSEGPVLVLFIGVGCIGCKDWTDDLREH' A
#
# COMPACT_ATOMS: atom_id res chain seq x y z
N MET A 1 -20.28 42.31 -15.76
CA MET A 1 -19.88 41.94 -14.37
C MET A 1 -20.25 40.51 -13.99
N ARG A 2 -21.47 40.00 -14.29
CA ARG A 2 -21.84 38.60 -13.98
C ARG A 2 -21.05 37.52 -14.74
N PHE A 3 -20.72 37.74 -16.01
CA PHE A 3 -19.94 36.78 -16.81
C PHE A 3 -18.48 36.64 -16.37
N VAL A 4 -17.87 37.71 -15.84
CA VAL A 4 -16.47 37.70 -15.37
C VAL A 4 -16.31 36.84 -14.12
N ALA A 5 -17.29 36.88 -13.20
CA ALA A 5 -17.28 36.05 -12.01
C ALA A 5 -17.39 34.56 -12.34
N LEU A 6 -18.21 34.19 -13.34
CA LEU A 6 -18.41 32.81 -13.77
C LEU A 6 -17.14 32.20 -14.39
N VAL A 7 -16.41 32.99 -15.18
CA VAL A 7 -15.13 32.57 -15.78
C VAL A 7 -14.04 32.41 -14.71
N LEU A 8 -14.01 33.28 -13.69
CA LEU A 8 -13.08 33.16 -12.57
C LEU A 8 -13.33 31.89 -11.74
N VAL A 9 -14.60 31.52 -11.50
CA VAL A 9 -14.96 30.33 -10.73
C VAL A 9 -14.56 29.05 -11.46
N THR A 10 -14.66 28.99 -12.79
CA THR A 10 -14.23 27.83 -13.60
C THR A 10 -12.71 27.70 -13.75
N LEU A 11 -11.95 28.77 -13.55
CA LEU A 11 -10.48 28.75 -13.58
C LEU A 11 -9.87 28.42 -12.20
N LEU A 12 -10.66 28.56 -11.13
CA LEU A 12 -10.28 28.22 -9.75
C LEU A 12 -10.60 26.77 -9.38
N SER A 13 -11.37 26.03 -10.19
CA SER A 13 -11.38 24.56 -10.13
C SER A 13 -10.05 24.07 -10.70
N GLY A 14 -8.99 24.20 -9.91
CA GLY A 14 -7.70 23.60 -10.20
C GLY A 14 -7.93 22.15 -10.62
N CYS A 15 -7.28 21.74 -11.71
CA CYS A 15 -7.32 20.37 -12.16
C CYS A 15 -6.92 19.51 -10.95
N ILE A 16 -7.84 18.66 -10.47
CA ILE A 16 -7.45 17.50 -9.67
C ILE A 16 -6.62 16.65 -10.64
N GLN A 17 -5.34 16.98 -10.73
CA GLN A 17 -4.35 16.11 -11.29
C GLN A 17 -4.31 14.97 -10.28
N SER A 18 -5.12 13.94 -10.51
CA SER A 18 -4.93 12.67 -9.84
C SER A 18 -3.54 12.24 -10.26
N THR A 19 -2.54 12.55 -9.44
CA THR A 19 -1.29 11.80 -9.48
C THR A 19 -1.79 10.39 -9.21
N ALA A 20 -1.84 9.57 -10.27
CA ALA A 20 -1.89 8.15 -10.07
C ALA A 20 -0.61 7.86 -9.31
N GLU A 21 -0.70 7.92 -7.98
CA GLU A 21 0.36 7.47 -7.09
C GLU A 21 0.66 6.07 -7.61
N GLU A 22 1.79 5.89 -8.30
CA GLU A 22 2.30 4.57 -8.62
C GLU A 22 2.22 3.81 -7.30
N GLY A 23 1.31 2.82 -7.22
CA GLY A 23 0.87 2.24 -5.96
C GLY A 23 2.11 1.95 -5.13
N ARG A 24 2.16 2.46 -3.89
CA ARG A 24 3.37 2.48 -3.06
C ARG A 24 3.94 1.06 -2.92
N VAL A 25 4.84 0.71 -3.83
CA VAL A 25 5.57 -0.56 -3.84
C VAL A 25 6.82 -0.38 -3.01
N PHE A 26 7.20 -1.41 -2.28
CA PHE A 26 8.42 -1.41 -1.49
C PHE A 26 9.22 -2.68 -1.74
N THR A 27 10.52 -2.53 -1.50
CA THR A 27 11.46 -3.63 -1.42
C THR A 27 12.07 -3.60 -0.02
N VAL A 28 12.05 -4.73 0.68
CA VAL A 28 12.48 -4.81 2.08
C VAL A 28 13.31 -6.07 2.33
N GLN A 29 14.28 -5.96 3.24
CA GLN A 29 15.02 -7.12 3.73
C GLN A 29 14.09 -8.00 4.57
N THR A 30 14.14 -9.30 4.32
CA THR A 30 13.40 -10.30 5.10
C THR A 30 14.26 -10.76 6.28
N LEU A 31 13.80 -11.79 7.00
CA LEU A 31 14.60 -12.48 8.01
C LEU A 31 15.43 -13.63 7.41
N ASP A 32 15.44 -13.76 6.08
CA ASP A 32 16.14 -14.81 5.31
C ASP A 32 15.81 -16.24 5.80
N ARG A 33 14.55 -16.46 6.18
CA ARG A 33 14.04 -17.78 6.54
C ARG A 33 13.59 -18.53 5.29
N ILE A 34 13.42 -19.84 5.41
CA ILE A 34 12.98 -20.69 4.30
C ILE A 34 11.62 -20.21 3.74
N GLU A 35 10.73 -19.72 4.61
CA GLU A 35 9.40 -19.21 4.24
C GLU A 35 9.44 -17.84 3.55
N ASP A 36 10.53 -17.08 3.69
CA ASP A 36 10.64 -15.71 3.17
C ASP A 36 11.01 -15.67 1.66
N ALA A 37 11.22 -16.84 1.04
CA ALA A 37 11.62 -17.00 -0.37
C ALA A 37 12.92 -16.23 -0.75
N GLY A 38 13.78 -15.97 0.24
CA GLY A 38 15.07 -15.30 0.10
C GLY A 38 15.22 -14.07 0.98
N PRO A 39 16.37 -13.37 0.90
CA PRO A 39 16.73 -12.29 1.82
C PRO A 39 16.03 -10.96 1.52
N MET A 40 15.34 -10.84 0.38
CA MET A 40 14.73 -9.60 -0.11
C MET A 40 13.34 -9.87 -0.64
N TYR A 41 12.36 -9.11 -0.14
CA TYR A 41 10.98 -9.14 -0.62
C TYR A 41 10.70 -7.93 -1.50
N SER A 42 10.15 -8.15 -2.70
CA SER A 42 9.73 -7.11 -3.64
C SER A 42 8.22 -7.15 -3.85
N MET A 43 7.50 -6.16 -3.33
CA MET A 43 6.04 -6.09 -3.49
C MET A 43 5.65 -5.97 -4.97
N LYS A 44 6.44 -5.25 -5.77
CA LYS A 44 6.18 -5.07 -7.20
C LYS A 44 6.17 -6.39 -7.96
N ASP A 45 7.15 -7.24 -7.67
CA ASP A 45 7.30 -8.51 -8.38
C ASP A 45 6.23 -9.51 -7.90
N ASN A 46 5.97 -9.57 -6.59
CA ASN A 46 4.98 -10.48 -6.01
C ASN A 46 3.54 -10.11 -6.37
N LEU A 47 3.22 -8.83 -6.58
CA LEU A 47 1.89 -8.40 -7.06
C LEU A 47 1.55 -8.97 -8.45
N SER A 48 2.55 -9.35 -9.24
CA SER A 48 2.31 -10.01 -10.53
C SER A 48 1.83 -11.46 -10.39
N GLU A 49 2.10 -12.09 -9.24
CA GLU A 49 1.72 -13.48 -8.93
C GLU A 49 0.34 -13.57 -8.27
N GLY A 50 -0.13 -12.49 -7.63
CA GLY A 50 -1.45 -12.44 -7.01
C GLY A 50 -1.64 -11.28 -6.04
N PRO A 51 -2.82 -11.18 -5.42
CA PRO A 51 -3.07 -10.18 -4.37
C PRO A 51 -2.21 -10.46 -3.15
N VAL A 52 -1.53 -9.42 -2.66
CA VAL A 52 -0.66 -9.49 -1.47
C VAL A 52 -1.36 -8.86 -0.28
N LEU A 53 -1.48 -9.59 0.83
CA LEU A 53 -1.89 -9.06 2.12
C LEU A 53 -0.66 -8.64 2.93
N VAL A 54 -0.55 -7.35 3.24
CA VAL A 54 0.52 -6.80 4.09
C VAL A 54 -0.04 -6.45 5.46
N LEU A 55 0.55 -7.03 6.52
CA LEU A 55 0.15 -6.80 7.91
C LEU A 55 1.30 -6.17 8.68
N PHE A 56 1.06 -5.00 9.27
CA PHE A 56 2.02 -4.32 10.14
C PHE A 56 1.69 -4.62 11.61
N ILE A 57 2.59 -5.31 12.30
CA ILE A 57 2.42 -5.69 13.70
C ILE A 57 3.40 -4.88 14.55
N GLY A 58 2.86 -4.13 15.51
CA GLY A 58 3.67 -3.35 16.45
C GLY A 58 4.38 -4.22 17.49
N VAL A 59 5.52 -3.74 18.00
CA VAL A 59 6.19 -4.33 19.15
C VAL A 59 5.29 -4.26 20.38
N GLY A 60 5.05 -5.38 21.06
CA GLY A 60 4.16 -5.46 22.22
C GLY A 60 2.70 -5.76 21.91
N CYS A 61 2.38 -6.22 20.70
CA CYS A 61 1.03 -6.72 20.44
C CYS A 61 0.69 -7.94 21.33
N ILE A 62 -0.42 -7.83 22.07
CA ILE A 62 -1.02 -8.94 22.81
C ILE A 62 -1.94 -9.71 21.85
N GLY A 63 -1.76 -11.03 21.72
CA GLY A 63 -2.58 -11.87 20.84
C GLY A 63 -2.15 -11.88 19.37
N CYS A 64 -1.35 -10.90 18.88
CA CYS A 64 -0.23 -11.11 17.94
C CYS A 64 -0.15 -12.48 17.26
N LYS A 65 0.51 -13.38 17.99
CA LYS A 65 0.85 -14.72 17.54
C LYS A 65 -0.40 -15.55 17.21
N ASP A 66 -1.39 -15.54 18.09
CA ASP A 66 -2.54 -16.45 18.02
C ASP A 66 -3.34 -16.21 16.73
N TRP A 67 -3.71 -14.96 16.43
CA TRP A 67 -4.46 -14.69 15.19
C TRP A 67 -3.60 -14.81 13.93
N THR A 68 -2.27 -14.56 14.01
CA THR A 68 -1.39 -14.83 12.87
C THR A 68 -1.25 -16.31 12.58
N ASP A 69 -1.34 -17.16 13.61
CA ASP A 69 -1.36 -18.60 13.46
C ASP A 69 -2.71 -19.05 12.86
N ASP A 70 -3.84 -18.52 13.35
CA ASP A 70 -5.18 -18.79 12.79
C ASP A 70 -5.26 -18.47 11.28
N LEU A 71 -4.61 -17.38 10.83
CA LEU A 71 -4.54 -16.99 9.42
C LEU A 71 -3.69 -17.95 8.58
N ARG A 72 -2.71 -18.63 9.18
CA ARG A 72 -1.84 -19.60 8.47
C ARG A 72 -2.49 -20.96 8.33
N GLU A 73 -3.40 -21.31 9.22
CA GLU A 73 -4.09 -22.60 9.22
C GLU A 73 -5.28 -22.67 8.22
N HIS A 74 -5.66 -21.54 7.62
CA HIS A 74 -6.75 -21.42 6.64
C HIS A 74 -6.25 -20.97 5.26
#